data_AF-A0A2V8TIT0-F1
#
_entry.id   AF-A0A2V8TIT0-F1
#
_cell.length_a   1.000
_cell.length_b   1.000
_cell.length_c   1.000
_cell.angle_alpha   90.00
_cell.angle_beta   90.00
_cell.angle_gamma   90.00
#
_symmetry.space_group_name_H-M   'P 1'
#
loop_
_entity.id
_entity.type
_entity.pdbx_description
1 polymer ?
#
loop_
_entity_poly.entity_id
_entity_poly.type
_entity_poly.pdbx_seq_one_letter_code
_entity_poly.pdbx_strand_id
1 'polypeptide(L)'
;MAQREATPGEHSFKDRRTRLLVLGALSILVGVACILLGGLPMLLIALPKTVKLPGFDVAQGEWGAVLTASLLYELMGAVFIWSGVGSMRAQRWVRPVMLMVSWTWLLAGLALLVLLVLIEDQFLSSWPGSEALPSAAMAVAGIAAAAVLVVMDILLPAVFIWGYRSQDVRLTCEARHPAPSWTDRCPPQVLAWSITLWGCALLVIPALFRPALPVFGYVVSGMPARLLLLSSGAVAGILAWGSYALRMPAWWGSALFLLVTGASAVTSFLRMDLIEICRAMNMPEEEIQVLRQFGTPSCSALVAGTAALTGLGLGYLLFMRKHFMAGQEGGGYG
;
A
#
# COMPACT_ATOMS: atom_id res chain seq x y z
N MET A 1 -36.17 -41.14 -28.82
CA MET A 1 -35.64 -40.84 -27.47
C MET A 1 -34.19 -41.28 -27.44
N ALA A 2 -33.26 -40.36 -27.66
CA ALA A 2 -31.82 -40.65 -27.58
C ALA A 2 -31.32 -40.21 -26.20
N GLN A 3 -30.89 -41.19 -25.39
CA GLN A 3 -30.14 -40.94 -24.16
C GLN A 3 -28.86 -40.19 -24.52
N ARG A 4 -28.70 -38.96 -24.00
CA ARG A 4 -27.40 -38.31 -23.95
C ARG A 4 -26.57 -39.04 -22.91
N GLU A 5 -25.60 -39.81 -23.37
CA GLU A 5 -24.52 -40.34 -22.55
C GLU A 5 -23.79 -39.16 -21.88
N ALA A 6 -23.67 -39.24 -20.55
CA ALA A 6 -22.90 -38.29 -19.76
C ALA A 6 -21.42 -38.47 -20.12
N THR A 7 -20.80 -37.43 -20.68
CA THR A 7 -19.36 -37.40 -20.95
C THR A 7 -18.56 -37.51 -19.65
N PRO A 8 -17.71 -38.55 -19.46
CA PRO A 8 -16.82 -38.64 -18.32
C PRO A 8 -15.63 -37.70 -18.54
N GLY A 9 -15.64 -36.56 -17.84
CA GLY A 9 -14.58 -35.55 -17.95
C GLY A 9 -14.84 -34.20 -17.24
N GLU A 10 -15.99 -33.99 -16.60
CA GLU A 10 -16.17 -32.83 -15.73
C GLU A 10 -15.45 -33.06 -14.40
N HIS A 11 -14.22 -32.57 -14.27
CA HIS A 11 -13.70 -32.26 -12.95
C HIS A 11 -14.58 -31.15 -12.35
N SER A 12 -15.68 -31.56 -11.72
CA SER A 12 -16.56 -30.72 -10.91
C SER A 12 -15.71 -30.05 -9.84
N PHE A 13 -15.39 -28.77 -10.04
CA PHE A 13 -14.56 -28.03 -9.10
C PHE A 13 -15.32 -27.83 -7.79
N LYS A 14 -14.61 -27.81 -6.67
CA LYS A 14 -15.25 -27.61 -5.36
C LYS A 14 -15.72 -26.17 -5.24
N ASP A 15 -17.02 -25.93 -5.09
CA ASP A 15 -17.56 -24.59 -4.83
C ASP A 15 -16.94 -24.03 -3.53
N ARG A 16 -16.24 -22.89 -3.64
CA ARG A 16 -15.58 -22.19 -2.54
C ARG A 16 -16.35 -20.97 -2.06
N ARG A 17 -17.66 -20.88 -2.32
CA ARG A 17 -18.50 -19.77 -1.85
C ARG A 17 -18.32 -19.45 -0.36
N THR A 18 -18.32 -20.46 0.51
CA THR A 18 -18.14 -20.25 1.95
C THR A 18 -16.79 -19.60 2.26
N ARG A 19 -15.72 -20.00 1.56
CA ARG A 19 -14.40 -19.38 1.72
C ARG A 19 -14.43 -17.92 1.26
N LEU A 20 -15.05 -17.62 0.11
CA LEU A 20 -15.21 -16.26 -0.39
C LEU A 20 -16.05 -15.37 0.54
N LEU A 21 -17.07 -15.93 1.18
CA LEU A 21 -17.86 -15.24 2.21
C LEU A 21 -17.01 -14.91 3.44
N VAL A 22 -16.23 -15.87 3.96
CA VAL A 22 -15.36 -15.67 5.12
C VAL A 22 -14.25 -14.66 4.82
N LEU A 23 -13.56 -14.79 3.67
CA LEU A 23 -12.53 -13.82 3.26
C LEU A 23 -13.14 -12.44 3.00
N GLY A 24 -14.35 -12.38 2.45
CA GLY A 24 -15.07 -11.14 2.25
C GLY A 24 -15.43 -10.46 3.57
N ALA A 25 -15.93 -11.22 4.54
CA ALA A 25 -16.24 -10.71 5.88
C ALA A 25 -14.98 -10.19 6.58
N LEU A 26 -13.90 -10.97 6.52
CA LEU A 26 -12.60 -10.56 7.06
C LEU A 26 -12.10 -9.26 6.40
N SER A 27 -12.20 -9.14 5.07
CA SER A 27 -11.84 -7.93 4.34
C SER A 27 -12.67 -6.72 4.77
N ILE A 28 -13.98 -6.88 4.96
CA ILE A 28 -14.84 -5.79 5.46
C ILE A 28 -14.45 -5.41 6.89
N LEU A 29 -14.19 -6.37 7.77
CA LEU A 29 -13.76 -6.10 9.16
C LEU A 29 -12.45 -5.32 9.19
N VAL A 30 -11.47 -5.70 8.38
CA VAL A 30 -10.21 -4.96 8.22
C VAL A 30 -10.48 -3.55 7.71
N GLY A 31 -11.34 -3.40 6.70
CA GLY A 31 -11.69 -2.10 6.16
C GLY A 31 -12.38 -1.19 7.18
N VAL A 32 -13.31 -1.72 7.98
CA VAL A 32 -13.96 -1.00 9.08
C VAL A 32 -12.93 -0.61 10.14
N ALA A 33 -12.00 -1.51 10.50
CA ALA A 33 -10.92 -1.19 11.43
C ALA A 33 -10.04 -0.03 10.90
N CYS A 34 -9.72 -0.01 9.60
CA CYS A 34 -9.01 1.11 8.99
C CYS A 34 -9.80 2.42 9.10
N ILE A 35 -11.10 2.42 8.74
CA ILE A 35 -11.96 3.61 8.88
C ILE A 35 -12.03 4.07 10.34
N LEU A 36 -12.11 3.15 11.30
CA LEU A 36 -12.10 3.53 12.73
C LEU A 36 -10.75 4.13 13.15
N LEU A 37 -9.62 3.55 12.71
CA LEU A 37 -8.29 4.09 12.98
C LEU A 37 -8.08 5.48 12.38
N GLY A 38 -8.62 5.74 11.18
CA GLY A 38 -8.53 7.05 10.52
C GLY A 38 -9.54 8.07 11.06
N GLY A 39 -10.79 7.67 11.28
CA GLY A 39 -11.90 8.55 11.64
C GLY A 39 -12.01 8.85 13.14
N LEU A 40 -11.58 7.95 14.03
CA LEU A 40 -11.67 8.18 15.48
C LEU A 40 -10.86 9.40 15.94
N PRO A 41 -9.59 9.60 15.52
CA PRO A 41 -8.86 10.82 15.85
C PRO A 41 -9.61 12.08 15.41
N MET A 42 -10.15 12.10 14.18
CA MET A 42 -10.93 13.24 13.67
C MET A 42 -12.17 13.53 14.50
N LEU A 43 -12.90 12.48 14.91
CA LEU A 43 -14.06 12.61 15.78
C LEU A 43 -13.67 13.19 17.14
N LEU A 44 -12.62 12.65 17.77
CA LEU A 44 -12.16 13.09 19.09
C LEU A 44 -11.69 14.55 19.08
N ILE A 45 -11.05 14.99 18.00
CA ILE A 45 -10.62 16.38 17.83
C ILE A 45 -11.81 17.33 17.63
N ALA A 46 -12.85 16.87 16.94
CA ALA A 46 -14.07 17.65 16.69
C ALA A 46 -14.96 17.82 17.93
N LEU A 47 -14.71 17.07 19.02
CA LEU A 47 -15.51 17.18 20.24
C LEU A 47 -15.35 18.56 20.90
N PRO A 48 -16.43 19.09 21.53
CA PRO A 48 -16.36 20.32 22.31
C PRO A 48 -15.31 20.21 23.43
N LYS A 49 -14.66 21.32 23.78
CA LYS A 49 -13.63 21.37 24.85
C LYS A 49 -14.09 20.78 26.19
N THR A 50 -15.40 20.77 26.45
CA THR A 50 -16.03 20.22 27.65
C THR A 50 -16.04 18.69 27.73
N VAL A 51 -15.78 17.99 26.62
CA VAL A 51 -15.80 16.51 26.50
C VAL A 51 -14.44 15.98 26.05
N LYS A 52 -13.43 16.84 25.90
CA LYS A 52 -12.10 16.43 25.43
C LYS A 52 -11.45 15.45 26.42
N LEU A 53 -11.03 14.30 25.89
CA LEU A 53 -10.19 13.37 26.62
C LEU A 53 -8.75 13.91 26.70
N PRO A 54 -8.07 13.79 27.85
CA PRO A 54 -6.67 14.20 27.98
C PRO A 54 -5.81 13.47 26.94
N GLY A 55 -4.94 14.18 26.23
CA GLY A 55 -4.03 13.61 25.22
C GLY A 55 -4.53 13.62 23.77
N PHE A 56 -5.74 14.15 23.50
CA PHE A 56 -6.27 14.32 22.14
C PHE A 56 -6.37 15.79 21.71
N ASP A 57 -5.62 16.67 22.37
CA ASP A 57 -5.46 18.05 21.91
C ASP A 57 -4.42 18.10 20.79
N VAL A 58 -4.87 18.44 19.59
CA VAL A 58 -3.98 18.68 18.44
C VAL A 58 -3.42 20.08 18.52
N ALA A 59 -2.09 20.19 18.62
CA ALA A 59 -1.42 21.48 18.66
C ALA A 59 -1.60 22.22 17.31
N GLN A 60 -1.49 23.56 17.34
CA GLN A 60 -1.44 24.35 16.11
C GLN A 60 -0.23 23.92 15.28
N GLY A 61 -0.46 23.16 14.20
CA GLY A 61 0.60 22.65 13.30
C GLY A 61 0.49 21.14 12.98
N GLU A 62 -0.23 20.38 13.79
CA GLU A 62 -0.30 18.91 13.67
C GLU A 62 -1.41 18.40 12.75
N TRP A 63 -2.37 19.26 12.39
CA TRP A 63 -3.49 18.95 11.51
C TRP A 63 -3.08 18.28 10.21
N GLY A 64 -1.92 18.64 9.65
CA GLY A 64 -1.40 18.03 8.45
C GLY A 64 -1.13 16.54 8.60
N ALA A 65 -0.52 16.09 9.72
CA ALA A 65 -0.26 14.68 9.97
C ALA A 65 -1.55 13.90 10.20
N VAL A 66 -2.44 14.46 11.04
CA VAL A 66 -3.72 13.81 11.34
C VAL A 66 -4.52 13.62 10.05
N LEU A 67 -4.63 14.66 9.21
CA LEU A 67 -5.31 14.56 7.91
C LEU A 67 -4.64 13.56 6.96
N THR A 68 -3.31 13.55 6.91
CA THR A 68 -2.53 12.61 6.08
C THR A 68 -2.83 11.16 6.51
N ALA A 69 -2.70 10.85 7.80
CA ALA A 69 -2.92 9.52 8.35
C ALA A 69 -4.37 9.09 8.21
N SER A 70 -5.33 9.95 8.57
CA SER A 70 -6.76 9.65 8.45
C SER A 70 -7.12 9.32 7.01
N LEU A 71 -6.77 10.17 6.04
CA LEU A 71 -7.12 9.93 4.64
C LEU A 71 -6.48 8.65 4.09
N LEU A 72 -5.25 8.34 4.49
CA LEU A 72 -4.61 7.08 4.11
C LEU A 72 -5.43 5.87 4.58
N TYR A 73 -5.81 5.84 5.86
CA TYR A 73 -6.61 4.76 6.42
C TYR A 73 -8.03 4.69 5.85
N GLU A 74 -8.67 5.83 5.56
CA GLU A 74 -9.99 5.88 4.92
C GLU A 74 -9.95 5.31 3.50
N LEU A 75 -8.93 5.66 2.70
CA LEU A 75 -8.73 5.11 1.36
C LEU A 75 -8.49 3.59 1.40
N MET A 76 -7.66 3.12 2.33
CA MET A 76 -7.44 1.69 2.55
C MET A 76 -8.75 0.98 2.96
N GLY A 77 -9.49 1.58 3.89
CA GLY A 77 -10.77 1.09 4.36
C GLY A 77 -11.78 0.91 3.23
N ALA A 78 -11.91 1.91 2.36
CA ALA A 78 -12.77 1.86 1.19
C ALA A 78 -12.40 0.72 0.23
N VAL A 79 -11.09 0.53 -0.05
CA VAL A 79 -10.58 -0.56 -0.92
C VAL A 79 -10.90 -1.93 -0.33
N PHE A 80 -10.70 -2.13 0.97
CA PHE A 80 -10.97 -3.39 1.67
C PHE A 80 -12.48 -3.70 1.77
N ILE A 81 -13.32 -2.70 2.02
CA ILE A 81 -14.78 -2.87 2.02
C ILE A 81 -15.27 -3.21 0.62
N TRP A 82 -14.84 -2.46 -0.39
CA TRP A 82 -15.19 -2.71 -1.80
C TRP A 82 -14.79 -4.12 -2.23
N SER A 83 -13.55 -4.54 -1.93
CA SER A 83 -13.05 -5.87 -2.24
C SER A 83 -13.78 -6.97 -1.45
N GLY A 84 -14.15 -6.70 -0.20
CA GLY A 84 -14.90 -7.61 0.65
C GLY A 84 -16.32 -7.87 0.13
N VAL A 85 -17.03 -6.80 -0.26
CA VAL A 85 -18.34 -6.90 -0.94
C VAL A 85 -18.22 -7.67 -2.24
N GLY A 86 -17.18 -7.39 -3.04
CA GLY A 86 -16.90 -8.14 -4.25
C GLY A 86 -16.67 -9.63 -3.98
N SER A 87 -15.90 -9.97 -2.94
CA SER A 87 -15.62 -11.34 -2.54
C SER A 87 -16.88 -12.10 -2.17
N MET A 88 -17.74 -11.50 -1.34
CA MET A 88 -19.02 -12.12 -0.96
C MET A 88 -19.95 -12.35 -2.16
N ARG A 89 -19.85 -11.50 -3.18
CA ARG A 89 -20.57 -11.63 -4.45
C ARG A 89 -19.86 -12.52 -5.47
N ALA A 90 -18.76 -13.17 -5.10
CA ALA A 90 -17.94 -14.03 -5.96
C ALA A 90 -17.56 -13.36 -7.30
N GLN A 91 -17.25 -12.06 -7.25
CA GLN A 91 -16.87 -11.30 -8.44
C GLN A 91 -15.49 -11.75 -8.94
N ARG A 92 -15.32 -11.88 -10.26
CA ARG A 92 -14.05 -12.35 -10.87
C ARG A 92 -12.87 -11.42 -10.61
N TRP A 93 -13.11 -10.10 -10.61
CA TRP A 93 -12.05 -9.10 -10.42
C TRP A 93 -11.42 -9.07 -9.03
N VAL A 94 -12.10 -9.62 -8.02
CA VAL A 94 -11.64 -9.54 -6.62
C VAL A 94 -10.35 -10.32 -6.41
N ARG A 95 -10.26 -11.51 -7.02
CA ARG A 95 -9.10 -12.38 -6.87
C ARG A 95 -7.79 -11.70 -7.28
N PRO A 96 -7.64 -11.18 -8.51
CA PRO A 96 -6.40 -10.51 -8.90
C PRO A 96 -6.13 -9.25 -8.05
N VAL A 97 -7.14 -8.45 -7.73
CA VAL A 97 -6.99 -7.25 -6.89
C VAL A 97 -6.47 -7.62 -5.48
N MET A 98 -7.14 -8.55 -4.80
CA MET A 98 -6.75 -8.94 -3.45
C MET A 98 -5.39 -9.63 -3.41
N LEU A 99 -5.03 -10.44 -4.40
CA LEU A 99 -3.69 -11.02 -4.46
C LEU A 99 -2.61 -9.93 -4.59
N MET A 100 -2.84 -8.90 -5.40
CA MET A 100 -1.90 -7.78 -5.55
C MET A 100 -1.76 -6.98 -4.26
N VAL A 101 -2.89 -6.61 -3.66
CA VAL A 101 -2.92 -5.87 -2.38
C VAL A 101 -2.22 -6.68 -1.29
N SER A 102 -2.53 -7.97 -1.15
CA SER A 102 -1.95 -8.81 -0.10
C SER A 102 -0.47 -9.10 -0.29
N TRP A 103 0.02 -9.28 -1.52
CA TRP A 103 1.47 -9.41 -1.75
C TRP A 103 2.20 -8.10 -1.46
N THR A 104 1.66 -6.96 -1.88
CA THR A 104 2.25 -5.65 -1.60
C THR A 104 2.30 -5.40 -0.09
N TRP A 105 1.20 -5.69 0.61
CA TRP A 105 1.12 -5.58 2.07
C TRP A 105 2.12 -6.52 2.77
N LEU A 106 2.18 -7.80 2.38
CA LEU A 106 3.11 -8.76 2.98
C LEU A 106 4.58 -8.33 2.81
N LEU A 107 4.95 -7.84 1.62
CA LEU A 107 6.31 -7.38 1.35
C LEU A 107 6.66 -6.12 2.17
N ALA A 108 5.71 -5.18 2.28
CA ALA A 108 5.88 -4.01 3.12
C ALA A 108 6.00 -4.39 4.61
N GLY A 109 5.18 -5.33 5.08
CA GLY A 109 5.23 -5.88 6.43
C GLY A 109 6.55 -6.57 6.75
N LEU A 110 7.06 -7.38 5.82
CA LEU A 110 8.36 -8.03 5.96
C LEU A 110 9.49 -7.00 6.02
N ALA A 111 9.46 -5.98 5.15
CA ALA A 111 10.44 -4.90 5.18
C ALA A 111 10.41 -4.13 6.51
N LEU A 112 9.21 -3.85 7.03
CA LEU A 112 9.01 -3.20 8.34
C LEU A 112 9.56 -4.07 9.48
N LEU A 113 9.29 -5.38 9.49
CA LEU A 113 9.84 -6.28 10.51
C LEU A 113 11.36 -6.35 10.46
N VAL A 114 11.95 -6.43 9.26
CA VAL A 114 13.41 -6.38 9.11
C VAL A 114 13.95 -5.08 9.66
N LEU A 115 13.32 -3.94 9.34
CA LEU A 115 13.73 -2.64 9.88
C LEU A 115 13.66 -2.62 11.41
N LEU A 116 12.55 -3.09 12.00
CA LEU A 116 12.37 -3.12 13.46
C LEU A 116 13.41 -3.99 14.17
N VAL A 117 13.77 -5.14 13.60
CA VAL A 117 14.85 -5.99 14.14
C VAL A 117 16.19 -5.27 14.09
N LEU A 118 16.46 -4.48 13.04
CA LEU A 118 17.70 -3.72 12.92
C LEU A 118 17.79 -2.55 13.92
N ILE A 119 16.67 -2.08 14.47
CA ILE A 119 16.59 -0.95 15.41
C ILE A 119 16.02 -1.35 16.78
N GLU A 120 16.04 -2.63 17.14
CA GLU A 120 15.31 -3.18 18.30
C GLU A 120 15.63 -2.47 19.62
N ASP A 121 16.92 -2.23 19.90
CA ASP A 121 17.40 -1.59 21.12
C ASP A 121 16.92 -0.13 21.24
N GLN A 122 16.89 0.57 20.10
CA GLN A 122 16.43 1.95 20.02
C GLN A 122 14.92 2.01 20.19
N PHE A 123 14.18 1.15 19.48
CA PHE A 123 12.74 1.08 19.51
C PHE A 123 12.17 0.86 20.91
N LEU A 124 12.72 -0.10 21.67
CA LEU A 124 12.26 -0.41 23.03
C LEU A 124 12.57 0.70 24.04
N SER A 125 13.73 1.36 23.93
CA SER A 125 14.14 2.41 24.86
C SER A 125 13.33 3.70 24.70
N SER A 126 12.90 4.02 23.47
CA SER A 126 12.07 5.20 23.15
C SER A 126 10.56 5.00 23.36
N TRP A 127 10.11 3.84 23.82
CA TRP A 127 8.67 3.61 24.07
C TRP A 127 8.17 4.52 25.22
N PRO A 128 7.06 5.26 25.06
CA PRO A 128 6.54 6.13 26.11
C PRO A 128 6.28 5.36 27.42
N GLY A 129 6.92 5.79 28.52
CA GLY A 129 6.82 5.12 29.82
C GLY A 129 7.76 3.93 30.00
N SER A 130 8.73 3.73 29.10
CA SER A 130 9.82 2.75 29.24
C SER A 130 10.56 2.91 30.57
N GLU A 131 10.88 4.14 30.97
CA GLU A 131 11.60 4.43 32.22
C GLU A 131 10.81 4.06 33.49
N ALA A 132 9.47 4.02 33.42
CA ALA A 132 8.60 3.77 34.56
C ALA A 132 8.23 2.29 34.73
N LEU A 133 8.52 1.45 33.73
CA LEU A 133 8.13 0.03 33.73
C LEU A 133 9.30 -0.85 34.16
N PRO A 134 9.08 -1.84 35.04
CA PRO A 134 10.07 -2.89 35.27
C PRO A 134 10.46 -3.57 33.96
N SER A 135 11.73 -3.97 33.81
CA SER A 135 12.27 -4.56 32.57
C SER A 135 11.45 -5.74 32.02
N ALA A 136 10.86 -6.54 32.91
CA ALA A 136 9.97 -7.64 32.53
C ALA A 136 8.65 -7.15 31.89
N ALA A 137 8.07 -6.04 32.38
CA ALA A 137 6.83 -5.49 31.83
C ALA A 137 7.05 -4.86 30.44
N MET A 138 8.20 -4.20 30.23
CA MET A 138 8.61 -3.71 28.91
C MET A 138 8.81 -4.85 27.90
N ALA A 139 9.46 -5.94 28.31
CA ALA A 139 9.64 -7.10 27.45
C ALA A 139 8.29 -7.71 27.04
N VAL A 140 7.33 -7.83 27.97
CA VAL A 140 5.97 -8.30 27.67
C VAL A 140 5.24 -7.35 26.71
N ALA A 141 5.34 -6.04 26.91
CA ALA A 141 4.73 -5.05 26.03
C ALA A 141 5.33 -5.08 24.61
N GLY A 142 6.67 -5.19 24.51
CA GLY A 142 7.38 -5.32 23.24
C GLY A 142 6.99 -6.60 22.49
N ILE A 143 6.91 -7.73 23.19
CA ILE A 143 6.44 -9.00 22.61
C ILE A 143 4.99 -8.87 22.13
N ALA A 144 4.11 -8.21 22.91
CA ALA A 144 2.72 -8.01 22.53
C ALA A 144 2.61 -7.11 21.29
N ALA A 145 3.36 -6.00 21.23
CA ALA A 145 3.39 -5.11 20.06
C ALA A 145 3.92 -5.82 18.81
N ALA A 146 5.03 -6.57 18.94
CA ALA A 146 5.59 -7.37 17.86
C ALA A 146 4.60 -8.45 17.40
N ALA A 147 3.89 -9.12 18.32
CA ALA A 147 2.87 -10.10 17.97
C ALA A 147 1.72 -9.47 17.18
N VAL A 148 1.27 -8.27 17.56
CA VAL A 148 0.24 -7.52 16.81
C VAL A 148 0.73 -7.20 15.39
N LEU A 149 1.95 -6.69 15.24
CA LEU A 149 2.55 -6.41 13.93
C LEU A 149 2.67 -7.67 13.08
N VAL A 150 3.16 -8.79 13.64
CA VAL A 150 3.26 -10.07 12.91
C VAL A 150 1.88 -10.56 12.48
N VAL A 151 0.87 -10.47 13.35
CA VAL A 151 -0.49 -10.88 13.00
C VAL A 151 -1.05 -10.01 11.88
N MET A 152 -0.91 -8.69 11.98
CA MET A 152 -1.50 -7.74 11.03
C MET A 152 -0.74 -7.67 9.71
N ASP A 153 0.58 -7.59 9.73
CA ASP A 153 1.39 -7.32 8.55
C ASP A 153 1.90 -8.58 7.86
N ILE A 154 1.89 -9.74 8.54
CA ILE A 154 2.32 -11.02 7.96
C ILE A 154 1.17 -12.02 7.86
N LEU A 155 0.55 -12.39 8.98
CA LEU A 155 -0.42 -13.49 8.99
C LEU A 155 -1.69 -13.13 8.20
N LEU A 156 -2.20 -11.91 8.37
CA LEU A 156 -3.42 -11.46 7.72
C LEU A 156 -3.29 -11.39 6.17
N PRO A 157 -2.27 -10.73 5.59
CA PRO A 157 -2.07 -10.79 4.14
C PRO A 157 -1.74 -12.21 3.66
N ALA A 158 -1.04 -13.03 4.45
CA ALA A 158 -0.81 -14.44 4.11
C ALA A 158 -2.10 -15.25 4.03
N VAL A 159 -3.07 -15.02 4.93
CA VAL A 159 -4.41 -15.63 4.88
C VAL A 159 -5.14 -15.25 3.60
N PHE A 160 -5.09 -13.98 3.19
CA PHE A 160 -5.67 -13.54 1.93
C PHE A 160 -4.98 -14.19 0.72
N ILE A 161 -3.65 -14.24 0.68
CA ILE A 161 -2.90 -14.91 -0.40
C ILE A 161 -3.28 -16.39 -0.48
N TRP A 162 -3.26 -17.10 0.65
CA TRP A 162 -3.65 -18.50 0.72
C TRP A 162 -5.10 -18.72 0.26
N GLY A 163 -6.00 -17.83 0.69
CA GLY A 163 -7.42 -17.88 0.36
C GLY A 163 -7.69 -17.69 -1.14
N TYR A 164 -7.12 -16.63 -1.73
CA TYR A 164 -7.39 -16.25 -3.12
C TYR A 164 -6.52 -16.97 -4.16
N ARG A 165 -5.38 -17.59 -3.79
CA ARG A 165 -4.52 -18.28 -4.77
C ARG A 165 -5.18 -19.51 -5.40
N SER A 166 -6.10 -20.15 -4.68
CA SER A 166 -6.71 -21.45 -5.04
C SER A 166 -7.42 -21.42 -6.40
N GLN A 167 -7.17 -22.46 -7.22
CA GLN A 167 -7.84 -22.64 -8.51
C GLN A 167 -9.35 -22.78 -8.36
N ASP A 168 -9.82 -23.50 -7.33
CA ASP A 168 -11.25 -23.64 -7.04
C ASP A 168 -11.93 -22.29 -6.79
N VAL A 169 -11.24 -21.33 -6.16
CA VAL A 169 -11.77 -19.97 -5.93
C VAL A 169 -11.92 -19.23 -7.26
N ARG A 170 -10.94 -19.35 -8.16
CA ARG A 170 -11.04 -18.79 -9.51
C ARG A 170 -12.26 -19.37 -10.23
N LEU A 171 -12.36 -20.70 -10.29
CA LEU A 171 -13.47 -21.39 -10.97
C LEU A 171 -14.83 -21.07 -10.36
N THR A 172 -14.90 -20.91 -9.02
CA THR A 172 -16.13 -20.47 -8.33
C THR A 172 -16.55 -19.07 -8.76
N CYS A 173 -15.61 -18.12 -8.84
CA CYS A 173 -15.93 -16.77 -9.32
C CYS A 173 -16.32 -16.77 -10.81
N GLU A 174 -15.67 -17.59 -11.64
CA GLU A 174 -15.99 -17.71 -13.07
C GLU A 174 -17.38 -18.29 -13.32
N ALA A 175 -17.74 -19.33 -12.57
CA ALA A 175 -19.07 -19.94 -12.67
C ALA A 175 -20.19 -19.02 -12.17
N ARG A 176 -19.93 -18.20 -11.14
CA ARG A 176 -20.94 -17.30 -10.55
C ARG A 176 -21.04 -15.94 -11.23
N HIS A 177 -19.97 -15.49 -11.87
CA HIS A 177 -19.93 -14.22 -12.60
C HIS A 177 -19.33 -14.44 -13.99
N PRO A 178 -20.04 -15.10 -14.92
CA PRO A 178 -19.49 -15.52 -16.21
C PRO A 178 -19.07 -14.35 -17.12
N ALA A 179 -19.70 -13.17 -16.94
CA ALA A 179 -19.36 -11.99 -17.71
C ALA A 179 -17.87 -11.59 -17.50
N PRO A 180 -17.15 -11.23 -18.58
CA PRO A 180 -15.78 -10.72 -18.47
C PRO A 180 -15.71 -9.52 -17.55
N SER A 181 -14.73 -9.52 -16.64
CA SER A 181 -14.45 -8.39 -15.77
C SER A 181 -13.38 -7.47 -16.36
N TRP A 182 -13.29 -6.25 -15.83
CA TRP A 182 -12.25 -5.29 -16.24
C TRP A 182 -10.82 -5.82 -16.01
N THR A 183 -10.63 -6.74 -15.06
CA THR A 183 -9.34 -7.40 -14.80
C THR A 183 -8.94 -8.43 -15.86
N ASP A 184 -9.91 -8.93 -16.64
CA ASP A 184 -9.66 -9.94 -17.68
C ASP A 184 -9.14 -9.31 -18.98
N ARG A 185 -9.27 -7.98 -19.12
CA ARG A 185 -8.83 -7.21 -20.30
C ARG A 185 -7.33 -6.99 -20.36
N CYS A 186 -6.63 -7.24 -19.25
CA CYS A 186 -5.22 -6.92 -19.10
C CYS A 186 -4.49 -8.13 -18.48
N PRO A 187 -3.30 -8.52 -19.00
CA PRO A 187 -2.48 -9.54 -18.36
C PRO A 187 -2.25 -9.23 -16.87
N PRO A 188 -2.30 -10.24 -15.98
CA PRO A 188 -2.24 -10.02 -14.53
C PRO A 188 -1.01 -9.23 -14.07
N GLN A 189 0.12 -9.38 -14.76
CA GLN A 189 1.36 -8.67 -14.42
C GLN A 189 1.26 -7.18 -14.72
N VAL A 190 0.72 -6.84 -15.89
CA VAL A 190 0.51 -5.44 -16.30
C VAL A 190 -0.58 -4.79 -15.44
N LEU A 191 -1.61 -5.57 -15.06
CA LEU A 191 -2.66 -5.12 -14.16
C LEU A 191 -2.09 -4.78 -12.78
N ALA A 192 -1.18 -5.60 -12.23
CA ALA A 192 -0.49 -5.29 -10.98
C ALA A 192 0.27 -3.97 -11.05
N TRP A 193 1.05 -3.78 -12.12
CA TRP A 193 1.77 -2.53 -12.36
C TRP A 193 0.84 -1.31 -12.45
N SER A 194 -0.24 -1.44 -13.21
CA SER A 194 -1.24 -0.38 -13.38
C SER A 194 -1.89 0.00 -12.04
N ILE A 195 -2.26 -0.99 -11.22
CA ILE A 195 -2.84 -0.77 -9.89
C ILE A 195 -1.82 -0.11 -8.96
N THR A 196 -0.55 -0.51 -9.00
CA THR A 196 0.52 0.15 -8.23
C THR A 196 0.64 1.63 -8.60
N LEU A 197 0.64 1.96 -9.89
CA LEU A 197 0.69 3.35 -10.34
C LEU A 197 -0.56 4.16 -9.94
N TRP A 198 -1.76 3.56 -10.00
CA TRP A 198 -2.96 4.18 -9.44
C TRP A 198 -2.85 4.39 -7.93
N GLY A 199 -2.28 3.43 -7.20
CA GLY A 199 -1.96 3.57 -5.79
C GLY A 199 -1.04 4.76 -5.53
N CYS A 200 0.05 4.89 -6.29
CA CYS A 200 0.94 6.06 -6.20
C CYS A 200 0.21 7.38 -6.48
N ALA A 201 -0.68 7.42 -7.48
CA ALA A 201 -1.48 8.60 -7.78
C ALA A 201 -2.45 8.96 -6.64
N LEU A 202 -3.07 7.97 -6.00
CA LEU A 202 -3.96 8.17 -4.85
C LEU A 202 -3.21 8.61 -3.59
N LEU A 203 -2.00 8.09 -3.36
CA LEU A 203 -1.15 8.45 -2.22
C LEU A 203 -0.66 9.91 -2.27
N VAL A 204 -0.77 10.59 -3.41
CA VAL A 204 -0.53 12.04 -3.49
C VAL A 204 -1.52 12.82 -2.64
N ILE A 205 -2.79 12.41 -2.57
CA ILE A 205 -3.84 13.14 -1.85
C ILE A 205 -3.47 13.38 -0.38
N PRO A 206 -3.14 12.35 0.44
CA PRO A 206 -2.70 12.59 1.82
C PRO A 206 -1.39 13.38 1.88
N ALA A 207 -0.46 13.22 0.92
CA ALA A 207 0.80 13.95 0.90
C ALA A 207 0.65 15.48 0.70
N LEU A 208 -0.49 15.97 0.22
CA LEU A 208 -0.75 17.41 0.04
C LEU A 208 -0.87 18.18 1.37
N PHE A 209 -1.16 17.47 2.48
CA PHE A 209 -1.38 18.06 3.80
C PHE A 209 -0.08 18.36 4.56
N ARG A 210 1.01 17.64 4.27
CA ARG A 210 2.38 17.98 4.70
C ARG A 210 3.32 17.98 3.47
N PRO A 211 3.22 18.99 2.58
CA PRO A 211 3.90 18.97 1.30
C PRO A 211 5.38 19.34 1.46
N ALA A 212 6.22 18.33 1.58
CA ALA A 212 7.66 18.44 1.37
C ALA A 212 8.11 17.26 0.51
N LEU A 213 8.85 17.57 -0.55
CA LEU A 213 9.36 16.57 -1.47
C LEU A 213 10.86 16.78 -1.64
N PRO A 214 11.69 15.79 -1.27
CA PRO A 214 13.09 15.81 -1.62
C PRO A 214 13.26 15.55 -3.12
N VAL A 215 13.82 16.53 -3.84
CA VAL A 215 14.04 16.51 -5.27
C VAL A 215 15.53 16.72 -5.55
N PHE A 216 16.21 15.67 -5.98
CA PHE A 216 17.64 15.69 -6.31
C PHE A 216 18.56 16.31 -5.23
N GLY A 217 18.27 16.07 -3.95
CA GLY A 217 19.03 16.65 -2.83
C GLY A 217 18.63 18.05 -2.40
N TYR A 218 17.50 18.57 -2.90
CA TYR A 218 16.89 19.81 -2.42
C TYR A 218 15.52 19.50 -1.83
N VAL A 219 15.15 20.10 -0.68
CA VAL A 219 13.74 20.03 -0.27
C VAL A 219 12.96 21.13 -0.97
N VAL A 220 11.94 20.72 -1.71
CA VAL A 220 10.88 21.61 -2.16
C VAL A 220 9.73 21.50 -1.16
N SER A 221 9.27 22.61 -0.61
CA SER A 221 8.16 22.67 0.35
C SER A 221 7.07 23.65 -0.07
N GLY A 222 5.90 23.57 0.58
CA GLY A 222 4.81 24.52 0.37
C GLY A 222 4.11 24.35 -0.99
N MET A 223 3.78 25.46 -1.66
CA MET A 223 3.02 25.43 -2.93
C MET A 223 3.79 24.75 -4.08
N PRO A 224 5.09 25.02 -4.32
CA PRO A 224 5.84 24.31 -5.34
C PRO A 224 5.85 22.78 -5.13
N ALA A 225 5.94 22.33 -3.88
CA ALA A 225 5.89 20.90 -3.54
C ALA A 225 4.53 20.29 -3.88
N ARG A 226 3.41 20.98 -3.57
CA ARG A 226 2.07 20.53 -3.95
C ARG A 226 1.91 20.39 -5.46
N LEU A 227 2.42 21.36 -6.23
CA LEU A 227 2.36 21.29 -7.70
C LEU A 227 3.17 20.13 -8.25
N LEU A 228 4.37 19.88 -7.71
CA LEU A 228 5.20 18.73 -8.10
C LEU A 228 4.53 17.41 -7.73
N LEU A 229 3.95 17.29 -6.54
CA LEU A 229 3.19 16.11 -6.10
C LEU A 229 1.97 15.86 -6.98
N LEU A 230 1.18 16.89 -7.29
CA LEU A 230 0.04 16.77 -8.21
C LEU A 230 0.49 16.38 -9.62
N SER A 231 1.60 16.94 -10.09
CA SER A 231 2.16 16.61 -11.40
C SER A 231 2.64 15.15 -11.44
N SER A 232 3.33 14.68 -10.40
CA SER A 232 3.78 13.28 -10.31
C SER A 232 2.61 12.31 -10.19
N GLY A 233 1.57 12.67 -9.43
CA GLY A 233 0.31 11.90 -9.35
C GLY A 233 -0.43 11.84 -10.68
N ALA A 234 -0.51 12.95 -11.41
CA ALA A 234 -1.11 12.99 -12.74
C ALA A 234 -0.33 12.12 -13.74
N VAL A 235 1.01 12.21 -13.73
CA VAL A 235 1.88 11.35 -14.55
C VAL A 235 1.66 9.88 -14.18
N ALA A 236 1.66 9.53 -12.88
CA ALA A 236 1.40 8.18 -12.43
C ALA A 236 0.02 7.66 -12.88
N GLY A 237 -1.04 8.48 -12.78
CA GLY A 237 -2.38 8.11 -13.25
C GLY A 237 -2.47 7.92 -14.77
N ILE A 238 -1.83 8.79 -15.55
CA ILE A 238 -1.74 8.65 -17.03
C ILE A 238 -0.99 7.38 -17.40
N LEU A 239 0.13 7.08 -16.74
CA LEU A 239 0.91 5.87 -16.96
C LEU A 239 0.17 4.62 -16.48
N ALA A 240 -0.61 4.71 -15.41
CA ALA A 240 -1.46 3.63 -14.92
C ALA A 240 -2.50 3.25 -15.97
N TRP A 241 -3.20 4.25 -16.50
CA TRP A 241 -4.17 4.06 -17.58
C TRP A 241 -3.52 3.54 -18.86
N GLY A 242 -2.41 4.14 -19.28
CA GLY A 242 -1.67 3.70 -20.47
C GLY A 242 -1.14 2.27 -20.34
N SER A 243 -0.74 1.86 -19.14
CA SER A 243 -0.31 0.49 -18.85
C SER A 243 -1.48 -0.49 -18.94
N TYR A 244 -2.63 -0.14 -18.35
CA TYR A 244 -3.86 -0.92 -18.46
C TYR A 244 -4.33 -1.07 -19.92
N ALA A 245 -4.16 -0.02 -20.72
CA ALA A 245 -4.44 -0.02 -22.15
C ALA A 245 -3.32 -0.65 -23.01
N LEU A 246 -2.29 -1.26 -22.41
CA LEU A 246 -1.16 -1.92 -23.08
C LEU A 246 -0.41 -1.05 -24.09
N ARG A 247 -0.37 0.27 -23.87
CA ARG A 247 0.30 1.22 -24.77
C ARG A 247 1.80 1.22 -24.53
N MET A 248 2.59 0.93 -25.56
CA MET A 248 4.06 0.92 -25.45
C MET A 248 4.68 2.24 -24.95
N PRO A 249 4.15 3.44 -25.29
CA PRO A 249 4.62 4.68 -24.67
C PRO A 249 4.49 4.69 -23.13
N ALA A 250 3.48 4.03 -22.57
CA ALA A 250 3.31 3.94 -21.11
C ALA A 250 4.35 3.03 -20.46
N TRP A 251 4.85 2.02 -21.17
CA TRP A 251 5.97 1.19 -20.71
C TRP A 251 7.25 2.01 -20.58
N TRP A 252 7.61 2.75 -21.64
CA TRP A 252 8.77 3.66 -21.63
C TRP A 252 8.60 4.77 -20.59
N GLY A 253 7.41 5.36 -20.51
CA GLY A 253 7.09 6.39 -19.54
C GLY A 253 7.18 5.89 -18.09
N SER A 254 6.76 4.65 -17.82
CA SER A 254 6.92 4.01 -16.50
C SER A 254 8.38 3.78 -16.16
N ALA A 255 9.20 3.33 -17.12
CA ALA A 255 10.64 3.16 -16.92
C ALA A 255 11.33 4.49 -16.61
N LEU A 256 11.02 5.54 -17.36
CA LEU A 256 11.53 6.88 -17.12
C LEU A 256 11.08 7.42 -15.76
N PHE A 257 9.80 7.26 -15.43
CA PHE A 257 9.24 7.70 -14.15
C PHE A 257 9.94 7.02 -12.97
N LEU A 258 10.15 5.70 -13.02
CA LEU A 258 10.91 4.97 -12.01
C LEU A 258 12.36 5.43 -11.89
N LEU A 259 13.04 5.64 -13.02
CA LEU A 259 14.43 6.10 -13.02
C LEU A 259 14.56 7.49 -12.41
N VAL A 260 13.68 8.43 -12.80
CA VAL A 260 13.70 9.80 -12.29
C VAL A 260 13.38 9.83 -10.79
N THR A 261 12.32 9.14 -10.36
CA THR A 261 11.93 9.08 -8.95
C THR A 261 12.97 8.36 -8.09
N GLY A 262 13.48 7.22 -8.55
CA GLY A 262 14.54 6.47 -7.89
C GLY A 262 15.85 7.26 -7.79
N ALA A 263 16.29 7.91 -8.87
CA ALA A 263 17.47 8.76 -8.87
C ALA A 263 17.30 9.97 -7.94
N SER A 264 16.13 10.63 -7.97
CA SER A 264 15.82 11.74 -7.07
C SER A 264 15.87 11.31 -5.60
N ALA A 265 15.28 10.17 -5.26
CA ALA A 265 15.29 9.64 -3.91
C ALA A 265 16.71 9.25 -3.45
N VAL A 266 17.46 8.51 -4.27
CA VAL A 266 18.86 8.14 -3.97
C VAL A 266 19.74 9.38 -3.76
N THR A 267 19.70 10.34 -4.68
CA THR A 267 20.50 11.57 -4.56
C THR A 267 20.10 12.39 -3.34
N SER A 268 18.82 12.38 -2.96
CA SER A 268 18.36 13.07 -1.75
C SER A 268 18.86 12.38 -0.48
N PHE A 269 18.75 11.06 -0.38
CA PHE A 269 19.31 10.33 0.77
C PHE A 269 20.83 10.38 0.87
N LEU A 270 21.54 10.64 -0.24
CA LEU A 270 22.99 10.85 -0.22
C LEU A 270 23.42 12.26 0.21
N ARG A 271 22.55 13.26 0.06
CA ARG A 271 22.89 14.68 0.25
C ARG A 271 22.24 15.32 1.47
N MET A 272 21.21 14.69 2.01
CA MET A 272 20.32 15.29 3.01
C MET A 272 20.26 14.43 4.26
N ASP A 273 20.19 15.09 5.41
CA ASP A 273 19.78 14.42 6.65
C ASP A 273 18.25 14.24 6.64
N LEU A 274 17.77 13.09 7.10
CA LEU A 274 16.35 12.82 7.28
C LEU A 274 15.68 13.92 8.14
N ILE A 275 16.42 14.47 9.11
CA ILE A 275 15.93 15.55 9.96
C ILE A 275 15.65 16.84 9.18
N GLU A 276 16.44 17.15 8.16
CA GLU A 276 16.19 18.33 7.30
C GLU A 276 14.88 18.17 6.52
N ILE A 277 14.60 16.95 6.05
CA ILE A 277 13.33 16.62 5.36
C ILE A 277 12.16 16.76 6.33
N CYS A 278 12.27 16.22 7.55
CA CYS A 278 11.23 16.34 8.59
C CYS A 278 10.93 17.79 8.95
N ARG A 279 11.97 18.63 9.13
CA ARG A 279 11.79 20.08 9.37
C ARG A 279 11.07 20.77 8.23
N ALA A 280 11.42 20.44 6.99
CA ALA A 280 10.76 21.00 5.82
C ALA A 280 9.31 20.53 5.63
N MET A 281 8.91 19.40 6.25
CA MET A 281 7.51 18.96 6.38
C MET A 281 6.71 19.75 7.43
N ASN A 282 7.31 20.73 8.11
CA ASN A 282 6.76 21.40 9.29
C ASN A 282 6.41 20.42 10.41
N MET A 283 7.24 19.39 10.57
CA MET A 283 7.13 18.47 11.69
C MET A 283 7.49 19.21 12.99
N PRO A 284 6.65 19.15 14.05
CA PRO A 284 6.99 19.69 15.36
C PRO A 284 8.34 19.19 15.86
N GLU A 285 9.10 20.03 16.57
CA GLU A 285 10.43 19.63 17.05
C GLU A 285 10.33 18.48 18.07
N GLU A 286 9.20 18.33 18.77
CA GLU A 286 8.89 17.19 19.63
C GLU A 286 8.82 15.87 18.84
N GLU A 287 8.10 15.84 17.70
CA GLU A 287 8.05 14.69 16.79
C GLU A 287 9.45 14.36 16.24
N ILE A 288 10.26 15.39 15.93
CA ILE A 288 11.64 15.22 15.45
C ILE A 288 12.56 14.66 16.53
N GLN A 289 12.40 15.09 17.79
CA GLN A 289 13.16 14.55 18.92
C GLN A 289 12.84 13.08 19.15
N VAL A 290 11.56 12.71 19.09
CA VAL A 290 11.13 11.32 19.12
C VAL A 290 11.75 10.52 17.97
N LEU A 291 11.72 11.05 16.74
CA LEU A 291 12.36 10.40 15.59
C LEU A 291 13.88 10.19 15.78
N ARG A 292 14.57 11.14 16.41
CA ARG A 292 16.00 10.99 16.75
C ARG A 292 16.25 9.89 17.78
N GLN A 293 15.32 9.66 18.70
CA GLN A 293 15.42 8.59 19.70
C GLN A 293 15.27 7.20 19.06
N PHE A 294 14.44 7.06 18.03
CA PHE A 294 14.31 5.82 17.24
C PHE A 294 15.51 5.53 16.32
N GLY A 295 16.47 6.46 16.24
CA GLY A 295 17.59 6.45 15.31
C GLY A 295 17.15 6.74 13.87
N THR A 296 17.93 7.57 13.17
CA THR A 296 17.72 7.75 11.74
C THR A 296 18.35 6.55 11.01
N PRO A 297 17.59 5.86 10.14
CA PRO A 297 18.18 4.80 9.33
C PRO A 297 19.38 5.37 8.57
N SER A 298 20.46 4.58 8.50
CA SER A 298 21.68 5.04 7.84
C SER A 298 21.38 5.44 6.40
N CYS A 299 22.03 6.51 5.92
CA CYS A 299 21.87 6.96 4.55
C CYS A 299 22.13 5.82 3.55
N SER A 300 23.09 4.93 3.86
CA SER A 300 23.39 3.75 3.05
C SER A 300 22.24 2.74 2.99
N ALA A 301 21.52 2.50 4.09
CA ALA A 301 20.35 1.62 4.09
C ALA A 301 19.20 2.18 3.26
N LEU A 302 18.90 3.48 3.39
CA LEU A 302 17.87 4.15 2.60
C LEU A 302 18.20 4.16 1.10
N VAL A 303 19.47 4.45 0.76
CA VAL A 303 19.97 4.41 -0.62
C VAL A 303 19.90 3.00 -1.19
N ALA A 304 20.39 1.99 -0.45
CA ALA A 304 20.37 0.60 -0.89
C ALA A 304 18.93 0.09 -1.08
N GLY A 305 18.02 0.38 -0.15
CA GLY A 305 16.61 0.03 -0.26
C GLY A 305 15.94 0.67 -1.48
N THR A 306 16.17 1.96 -1.69
CA THR A 306 15.63 2.70 -2.84
C THR A 306 16.18 2.18 -4.17
N ALA A 307 17.48 1.93 -4.24
CA ALA A 307 18.13 1.38 -5.43
C ALA A 307 17.64 -0.04 -5.73
N ALA A 308 17.47 -0.87 -4.70
CA ALA A 308 16.94 -2.22 -4.82
C ALA A 308 15.48 -2.20 -5.33
N LEU A 309 14.61 -1.37 -4.75
CA LEU A 309 13.22 -1.23 -5.22
C LEU A 309 13.13 -0.71 -6.65
N THR A 310 13.98 0.26 -7.02
CA THR A 310 14.06 0.77 -8.39
C THR A 310 14.52 -0.32 -9.36
N GLY A 311 15.57 -1.06 -9.00
CA GLY A 311 16.08 -2.18 -9.79
C GLY A 311 15.07 -3.32 -9.96
N LEU A 312 14.38 -3.69 -8.89
CA LEU A 312 13.29 -4.68 -8.93
C LEU A 312 12.13 -4.21 -9.82
N GLY A 313 11.73 -2.94 -9.71
CA GLY A 313 10.72 -2.33 -10.56
C GLY A 313 11.10 -2.36 -12.05
N LEU A 314 12.35 -2.01 -12.38
CA LEU A 314 12.86 -2.10 -13.76
C LEU A 314 12.91 -3.55 -14.26
N GLY A 315 13.37 -4.49 -13.43
CA GLY A 315 13.34 -5.92 -13.75
C GLY A 315 11.93 -6.43 -14.03
N TYR A 316 10.96 -5.98 -13.24
CA TYR A 316 9.54 -6.27 -13.45
C TYR A 316 9.00 -5.67 -14.76
N LEU A 317 9.32 -4.40 -15.05
CA LEU A 317 8.97 -3.74 -16.33
C LEU A 317 9.54 -4.52 -17.52
N LEU A 318 10.81 -4.94 -17.45
CA LEU A 318 11.46 -5.74 -18.51
C LEU A 318 10.75 -7.09 -18.70
N PHE A 319 10.41 -7.78 -17.61
CA PHE A 319 9.69 -9.04 -17.65
C PHE A 319 8.32 -8.94 -18.36
N MET A 320 7.60 -7.83 -18.15
CA MET A 320 6.28 -7.65 -18.77
C MET A 320 6.31 -6.98 -20.14
N ARG A 321 7.48 -6.54 -20.66
CA ARG A 321 7.64 -5.87 -21.96
C ARG A 321 6.95 -6.59 -23.11
N LYS A 322 7.02 -7.93 -23.13
CA LYS A 322 6.38 -8.77 -24.15
C LYS A 322 4.88 -8.52 -24.31
N HIS A 323 4.17 -8.20 -23.22
CA HIS A 323 2.73 -7.94 -23.25
C HIS A 323 2.41 -6.61 -23.93
N PHE A 324 3.28 -5.61 -23.79
CA PHE A 324 3.14 -4.32 -24.45
C PHE A 324 3.43 -4.41 -25.94
N MET A 325 4.42 -5.22 -26.33
CA MET A 325 4.72 -5.48 -27.75
C MET A 325 3.57 -6.22 -28.45
N ALA A 326 3.04 -7.28 -27.82
CA ALA A 326 1.87 -7.99 -28.34
C ALA A 326 0.63 -7.08 -28.44
N GLY A 327 0.46 -6.14 -27.50
CA GLY A 327 -0.60 -5.14 -27.55
C GLY A 327 -0.47 -4.16 -28.73
N GLN A 328 0.75 -3.85 -29.18
CA GLN A 328 0.97 -3.05 -30.40
C GLN A 328 0.61 -3.80 -31.67
N GLU A 329 0.96 -5.09 -31.74
CA GLU A 329 0.69 -5.94 -32.91
C GLU A 329 -0.81 -6.23 -33.07
N GLY A 330 -1.53 -6.44 -31.96
CA GLY A 330 -2.98 -6.63 -31.95
C GLY A 330 -3.81 -5.35 -32.05
N GLY A 331 -3.19 -4.18 -31.87
CA GLY A 331 -3.82 -2.86 -31.90
C GLY A 331 -3.58 -2.07 -33.20
N GLY A 332 -3.00 -2.69 -34.22
CA GLY A 332 -2.90 -2.10 -35.54
C GLY A 332 -4.30 -1.90 -36.13
N TYR A 333 -4.72 -0.64 -36.27
CA TYR A 333 -6.05 -0.13 -36.69
C TYR A 333 -7.08 0.00 -35.55
N GLY A 334 -7.02 1.16 -34.87
CA GLY A 334 -8.08 1.69 -34.01
C GLY A 334 -7.86 3.18 -33.77
#